data_AF-A0A4E0RKQ8-F1
#
_entry.id   AF-A0A4E0RKQ8-F1
#
_cell.length_a   1.000
_cell.length_b   1.000
_cell.length_c   1.000
_cell.angle_alpha   90.00
_cell.angle_beta   90.00
_cell.angle_gamma   90.00
#
_symmetry.space_group_name_H-M   'P 1'
#
loop_
_entity.id
_entity.type
_entity.pdbx_description
1 polymer ?
#
loop_
_entity_poly.entity_id
_entity_poly.type
_entity_poly.pdbx_seq_one_letter_code
_entity_poly.pdbx_strand_id
1 'polypeptide(L)'
;MHNMNLLWINHTTWLPKHISLSSKEVKDRVCSGYRLPRPTMKVRMPMSAQEAYEPSPQEGVYTTGRCPLDLYTQMLQCWHVDPELRPTFAGMNTYLMNYYSKFNRTPNSKC
;
A
#
# COMPACT_ATOMS: atom_id res chain seq x y z
N MET A 1 1.53 -2.16 32.02
CA MET A 1 2.17 -2.51 30.73
C MET A 1 1.42 -1.78 29.63
N HIS A 2 2.17 -1.05 28.80
CA HIS A 2 1.74 0.14 28.07
C HIS A 2 0.63 -0.10 27.03
N ASN A 3 -0.37 0.79 27.07
CA ASN A 3 -1.37 1.05 26.03
C ASN A 3 -0.65 1.35 24.70
N MET A 4 -0.59 0.38 23.80
CA MET A 4 -0.07 0.60 22.45
C MET A 4 -1.21 1.10 21.57
N ASN A 5 -1.11 2.39 21.23
CA ASN A 5 -1.95 3.14 20.31
C ASN A 5 -2.35 2.31 19.10
N LEU A 6 -3.64 2.00 19.07
CA LEU A 6 -4.36 1.39 17.99
C LEU A 6 -4.63 2.44 16.91
N LEU A 7 -3.62 2.78 16.11
CA LEU A 7 -3.79 3.51 14.85
C LEU A 7 -4.45 2.57 13.82
N TRP A 8 -5.76 2.34 13.99
CA TRP A 8 -6.59 1.70 12.99
C TRP A 8 -6.77 2.66 11.83
N ILE A 9 -6.04 2.37 10.75
CA ILE A 9 -6.37 2.55 9.33
C ILE A 9 -7.65 3.38 9.14
N ASN A 10 -7.47 4.68 9.04
CA ASN A 10 -8.56 5.62 8.82
C ASN A 10 -8.96 5.77 7.35
N HIS A 11 -8.49 4.95 6.41
CA HIS A 11 -8.96 5.07 5.02
C HIS A 11 -8.69 3.82 4.18
N THR A 12 -9.60 2.84 4.22
CA THR A 12 -9.73 1.86 3.12
C THR A 12 -11.20 1.49 2.95
N THR A 13 -11.70 1.74 1.75
CA THR A 13 -13.08 1.73 1.27
C THR A 13 -13.73 0.32 1.17
N TRP A 14 -13.44 -0.60 2.09
CA TRP A 14 -13.88 -1.99 2.02
C TRP A 14 -14.48 -2.56 3.32
N LEU A 15 -15.08 -1.72 4.15
CA LEU A 15 -15.98 -2.17 5.22
C LEU A 15 -17.34 -1.48 5.08
N PRO A 16 -18.46 -2.21 5.19
CA PRO A 16 -19.78 -1.59 5.23
C PRO A 16 -19.85 -0.68 6.47
N LYS A 17 -20.28 0.57 6.26
CA LYS A 17 -20.61 1.60 7.26
C LYS A 17 -19.87 1.48 8.61
N HIS A 18 -18.80 2.26 8.77
CA HIS A 18 -18.15 2.69 10.03
C HIS A 18 -18.77 2.16 11.35
N ILE A 19 -18.61 0.87 11.64
CA ILE A 19 -18.75 0.35 12.99
C ILE A 19 -17.37 0.44 13.60
N SER A 20 -17.18 1.41 14.50
CA SER A 20 -16.03 1.44 15.37
C SER A 20 -16.04 0.15 16.18
N LEU A 21 -15.07 -0.72 15.93
CA LEU A 21 -14.86 -1.91 16.76
C LEU A 21 -14.24 -1.46 18.09
N SER A 22 -14.69 -2.05 19.19
CA SER A 22 -14.02 -1.92 20.49
C SER A 22 -12.61 -2.54 20.43
N SER A 23 -11.74 -2.12 21.36
CA SER A 23 -10.39 -2.69 21.49
C SER A 23 -10.40 -4.22 21.67
N LYS A 24 -11.45 -4.78 22.27
CA LYS A 24 -11.63 -6.22 22.44
C LYS A 24 -11.91 -6.91 21.11
N GLU A 25 -12.90 -6.43 20.36
CA GLU A 25 -13.25 -6.99 19.04
C GLU A 25 -12.10 -6.89 18.04
N VAL A 26 -11.36 -5.78 18.10
CA VAL A 26 -10.11 -5.58 17.40
C VAL A 26 -9.11 -6.69 17.71
N LYS A 27 -8.87 -6.95 19.00
CA LYS A 27 -7.88 -7.94 19.44
C LYS A 27 -8.29 -9.33 19.00
N ASP A 28 -9.57 -9.67 19.15
CA ASP A 28 -10.13 -10.97 18.77
C ASP A 28 -9.97 -11.22 17.26
N ARG A 29 -10.22 -10.19 16.42
CA ARG A 29 -9.97 -10.28 14.96
C ARG A 29 -8.49 -10.47 14.64
N VAL A 30 -7.59 -9.72 15.26
CA VAL A 30 -6.15 -9.88 15.00
C VAL A 30 -5.67 -11.27 15.41
N CYS A 31 -6.13 -11.75 16.57
CA CYS A 31 -5.79 -13.07 17.11
C CYS A 31 -6.40 -14.22 16.31
N SER A 32 -7.52 -14.03 15.60
CA SER A 32 -8.08 -15.04 14.69
C SER A 32 -7.25 -15.26 13.41
N GLY A 33 -6.16 -14.51 13.24
CA GLY A 33 -5.32 -14.58 12.05
C GLY A 33 -5.82 -13.67 10.92
N TYR A 34 -6.80 -12.81 11.17
CA TYR A 34 -7.23 -11.82 10.18
C TYR A 34 -6.03 -10.97 9.70
N ARG A 35 -6.00 -10.71 8.40
CA ARG A 35 -5.05 -9.81 7.76
C ARG A 35 -5.83 -8.84 6.89
N LEU A 36 -5.33 -7.61 6.82
CA LEU A 36 -5.94 -6.56 6.00
C LEU A 36 -5.93 -7.00 4.54
N PRO A 37 -7.02 -6.85 3.79
CA PRO A 37 -7.05 -7.25 2.40
C PRO A 37 -6.06 -6.41 1.57
N ARG A 38 -5.52 -7.01 0.52
CA ARG A 38 -4.65 -6.31 -0.45
C ARG A 38 -5.39 -5.11 -1.06
N PRO A 39 -4.92 -3.87 -0.82
CA PRO A 39 -5.66 -2.69 -1.21
C PRO A 39 -5.70 -2.52 -2.74
N THR A 40 -6.71 -1.82 -3.21
CA THR A 40 -6.79 -1.33 -4.60
C THR A 40 -6.14 0.05 -4.69
N MET A 41 -5.33 0.27 -5.71
CA MET A 41 -4.60 1.51 -5.97
C MET A 41 -5.05 2.09 -7.32
N LYS A 42 -5.23 3.42 -7.37
CA LYS A 42 -5.39 4.14 -8.63
C LYS A 42 -4.00 4.45 -9.16
N VAL A 43 -3.61 3.85 -10.28
CA VAL A 43 -2.31 4.08 -10.90
C VAL A 43 -2.52 4.95 -12.13
N ARG A 44 -1.82 6.09 -12.16
CA ARG A 44 -1.73 6.92 -13.36
C ARG A 44 -0.75 6.26 -14.31
N MET A 45 -1.23 5.80 -15.47
CA MET A 45 -0.32 5.35 -16.52
C MET A 45 0.29 6.59 -17.19
N PRO A 46 1.60 6.59 -17.51
CA PRO A 46 2.09 7.49 -18.53
C PRO A 46 1.42 7.08 -19.84
N MET A 47 0.77 8.03 -20.53
CA MET A 47 0.32 7.80 -21.91
C MET A 47 1.53 7.28 -22.69
N SER A 48 1.40 6.09 -23.30
CA SER A 48 2.34 5.64 -24.31
C SER A 48 2.43 6.72 -25.37
N ALA A 49 3.65 7.16 -25.69
CA ALA A 49 3.92 8.19 -26.68
C ALA A 49 3.59 7.70 -28.08
N GLN A 50 2.31 7.63 -28.42
CA GLN A 50 1.77 7.41 -29.76
C GLN A 50 0.26 7.64 -29.70
N GLU A 51 -0.14 8.90 -29.81
CA GLU A 51 -0.88 9.42 -30.97
C GLU A 51 -1.46 10.79 -30.63
N ALA A 52 -1.11 11.76 -31.47
CA ALA A 52 -1.43 13.16 -31.33
C ALA A 52 -2.93 13.39 -31.60
N TYR A 53 -3.73 13.43 -30.54
CA TYR A 53 -4.98 14.16 -30.50
C TYR A 53 -5.04 14.86 -29.15
N GLU A 54 -5.10 16.19 -29.17
CA GLU A 54 -5.08 17.04 -27.98
C GLU A 54 -6.19 16.62 -27.00
N PRO A 55 -5.88 15.96 -25.86
CA PRO A 55 -6.88 15.71 -24.85
C PRO A 55 -6.95 16.97 -23.99
N SER A 56 -8.16 17.50 -23.85
CA SER A 56 -8.46 18.61 -22.96
C SER A 56 -7.94 18.34 -21.53
N PRO A 57 -7.56 19.37 -20.74
CA PRO A 57 -6.54 19.25 -19.68
C PRO A 57 -6.88 18.43 -18.40
N GLN A 58 -7.90 17.58 -18.35
CA GLN A 58 -8.47 17.21 -17.04
C GLN A 58 -8.64 15.72 -16.70
N GLU A 59 -8.46 14.76 -17.60
CA GLU A 59 -8.70 13.35 -17.24
C GLU A 59 -7.54 12.43 -17.64
N GLY A 60 -6.54 12.31 -16.75
CA GLY A 60 -5.59 11.19 -16.84
C GLY A 60 -6.33 9.87 -16.64
N VAL A 61 -6.21 8.93 -17.57
CA VAL A 61 -6.81 7.60 -17.46
C VAL A 61 -6.13 6.84 -16.31
N TYR A 62 -6.81 6.76 -15.17
CA TYR A 62 -6.37 5.96 -14.02
C TYR A 62 -6.81 4.52 -14.22
N THR A 63 -5.87 3.58 -14.17
CA THR A 63 -6.23 2.16 -14.06
C THR A 63 -6.37 1.81 -12.58
N THR A 64 -7.44 1.09 -12.23
CA THR A 64 -7.62 0.56 -10.87
C THR A 64 -6.93 -0.79 -10.79
N GLY A 65 -5.75 -0.83 -10.16
CA GLY A 65 -4.98 -2.05 -9.95
C GLY A 65 -5.03 -2.52 -8.50
N ARG A 66 -4.71 -3.79 -8.25
CA ARG A 66 -4.37 -4.24 -6.89
C ARG A 66 -2.95 -3.77 -6.54
N CYS A 67 -2.71 -3.47 -5.27
CA CYS A 67 -1.36 -3.20 -4.78
C CYS A 67 -0.41 -4.35 -5.16
N PRO A 68 0.80 -4.05 -5.67
CA PRO A 68 1.79 -5.07 -5.99
C PRO A 68 2.04 -6.01 -4.81
N LEU A 69 2.17 -7.32 -5.10
CA LEU A 69 2.22 -8.34 -4.06
C LEU A 69 3.39 -8.14 -3.10
N ASP A 70 4.57 -7.78 -3.61
CA ASP A 70 5.77 -7.56 -2.80
C ASP A 70 5.60 -6.38 -1.85
N LEU A 71 5.03 -5.27 -2.34
CA LEU A 71 4.76 -4.09 -1.53
C LEU A 71 3.73 -4.39 -0.44
N TYR A 72 2.66 -5.10 -0.79
CA TYR A 72 1.65 -5.54 0.19
C TYR A 72 2.23 -6.50 1.22
N THR A 73 3.11 -7.42 0.82
CA THR A 73 3.80 -8.34 1.75
C THR A 73 4.67 -7.55 2.73
N GLN A 74 5.39 -6.53 2.25
CA GLN A 74 6.17 -5.65 3.12
C GLN A 74 5.26 -4.87 4.10
N MET A 75 4.10 -4.41 3.66
CA MET A 75 3.12 -3.76 4.55
C MET A 75 2.66 -4.71 5.66
N LEU A 76 2.39 -5.99 5.34
CA LEU A 76 2.01 -6.99 6.35
C LEU A 76 3.11 -7.20 7.41
N GLN A 77 4.40 -7.12 7.04
CA GLN A 77 5.51 -7.22 7.99
C GLN A 77 5.54 -6.06 8.98
N CYS A 78 5.16 -4.85 8.57
CA CYS A 78 5.03 -3.72 9.49
C CYS A 78 3.98 -3.96 10.59
N TRP A 79 3.02 -4.85 10.34
CA TRP A 79 1.97 -5.25 11.28
C TRP A 79 2.17 -6.66 11.85
N HIS A 80 3.42 -7.12 11.92
CA HIS A 80 3.71 -8.41 12.53
C HIS A 80 3.24 -8.45 14.00
N VAL A 81 2.66 -9.59 14.41
CA VAL A 81 2.11 -9.78 15.76
C VAL A 81 3.21 -9.66 16.82
N ASP A 82 4.35 -10.28 16.54
CA ASP A 82 5.59 -10.10 17.29
C ASP A 82 6.25 -8.78 16.88
N PRO A 83 6.45 -7.83 17.83
CA PRO A 83 7.09 -6.54 17.55
C PRO A 83 8.55 -6.68 17.12
N GLU A 84 9.28 -7.70 17.58
CA GLU A 84 10.70 -7.88 17.26
C GLU A 84 10.92 -8.31 15.80
N LEU A 85 9.86 -8.88 15.19
CA LEU A 85 9.86 -9.26 13.78
C LEU A 85 9.41 -8.12 12.85
N ARG A 86 9.00 -6.97 13.39
CA ARG A 86 8.66 -5.81 12.56
C ARG A 86 9.94 -5.19 12.00
N PRO A 87 9.93 -4.75 10.74
CA PRO A 87 11.08 -4.09 10.16
C PRO A 87 11.34 -2.75 10.86
N THR A 88 12.61 -2.41 11.04
CA THR A 88 13.00 -1.08 11.51
C THR A 88 12.64 -0.01 10.47
N PHE A 89 12.50 1.24 10.92
CA PHE A 89 12.27 2.35 9.99
C PHE A 89 13.39 2.45 8.94
N ALA A 90 14.65 2.27 9.35
CA ALA A 90 15.80 2.25 8.44
C ALA A 90 15.67 1.13 7.39
N GLY A 91 15.35 -0.09 7.80
CA GLY A 91 15.14 -1.22 6.90
C GLY A 91 13.98 -0.99 5.92
N MET A 92 12.86 -0.42 6.41
CA MET A 92 11.72 -0.03 5.58
C MET A 92 12.09 1.03 4.54
N ASN A 93 12.86 2.05 4.94
CA ASN A 93 13.28 3.10 4.03
C ASN A 93 14.19 2.54 2.92
N THR A 94 15.16 1.70 3.27
CA THR A 94 16.02 1.01 2.29
C THR A 94 15.20 0.16 1.33
N TYR A 95 14.22 -0.60 1.84
CA TYR A 95 13.31 -1.39 1.01
C TYR A 95 12.55 -0.51 0.00
N LEU A 96 11.92 0.58 0.46
CA LEU A 96 11.12 1.45 -0.40
C LEU A 96 11.95 2.17 -1.46
N MET A 97 13.17 2.60 -1.14
CA MET A 97 14.08 3.21 -2.11
C MET A 97 14.51 2.21 -3.19
N ASN A 98 14.84 0.98 -2.79
CA ASN A 98 15.16 -0.10 -3.72
C ASN A 98 13.96 -0.51 -4.56
N TYR A 99 12.77 -0.51 -3.98
CA TYR A 99 11.53 -0.80 -4.68
C TYR A 99 11.28 0.27 -5.76
N TYR A 100 11.31 1.55 -5.39
CA TYR A 100 11.08 2.68 -6.31
C TYR A 100 12.08 2.73 -7.46
N SER A 101 13.37 2.48 -7.20
CA SER A 101 14.39 2.49 -8.24
C SER A 101 14.17 1.43 -9.32
N LYS A 102 13.53 0.29 -9.00
CA LYS A 102 13.17 -0.74 -10.00
C LYS A 102 12.11 -0.25 -10.99
N PHE A 103 11.16 0.57 -10.54
CA PHE A 103 10.09 1.11 -11.39
C PHE A 103 10.53 2.34 -12.18
N ASN A 104 11.55 3.05 -11.68
CA ASN A 104 12.07 4.27 -12.31
C ASN A 104 13.29 4.04 -13.21
N ARG A 105 13.61 2.80 -13.55
CA ARG A 105 14.55 2.56 -14.66
C ARG A 105 13.84 2.94 -15.96
N THR A 106 13.92 4.21 -16.32
CA THR A 106 13.83 4.60 -17.73
C THR A 106 14.87 3.76 -18.48
N PRO A 107 14.52 3.13 -19.61
CA PRO A 107 15.52 2.60 -20.50
C PRO A 107 16.33 3.80 -20.96
N ASN A 108 17.50 3.99 -20.35
CA ASN A 108 18.41 5.03 -20.76
C ASN A 108 18.79 4.70 -22.20
N SER A 109 18.45 5.63 -23.09
CA SER A 109 18.87 5.64 -24.47
C SER A 109 20.37 5.35 -24.61
N LYS A 110 20.71 4.63 -25.69
CA LYS A 110 22.01 4.43 -26.37
C LYS A 110 22.70 3.09 -26.09
N CYS A 111 22.65 2.20 -27.08
CA CYS A 111 23.65 2.21 -28.16
C CYS A 111 22.95 2.43 -29.49
#